data_AF-A0A382YJ00-F1
#
_entry.id   AF-A0A382YJ00-F1
#
_cell.length_a   1.000
_cell.length_b   1.000
_cell.length_c   1.000
_cell.angle_alpha   90.00
_cell.angle_beta   90.00
_cell.angle_gamma   90.00
#
_symmetry.space_group_name_H-M   'P 1'
#
loop_
_entity.id
_entity.type
_entity.pdbx_description
1 polymer ?
#
loop_
_entity_poly.entity_id
_entity_poly.type
_entity_poly.pdbx_seq_one_letter_code
_entity_poly.pdbx_strand_id
1 'polypeptide(L)' 'MAPQNLFGWGSTGHRIVGKVAETYLTKNAKTQIKKLMGHHDLSRMSIWADEIKSDPQWKHASDWHWCTIP' A
#
# COMPACT_ATOMS: atom_id res chain seq x y z
N MET A 1 -25.35 -20.80 -0.41
CA MET A 1 -24.18 -20.21 -1.08
C MET A 1 -23.07 -20.09 -0.06
N ALA A 2 -21.89 -20.66 -0.33
CA ALA A 2 -20.73 -20.44 0.54
C ALA A 2 -20.22 -19.00 0.35
N PRO A 3 -19.69 -18.36 1.40
CA PRO A 3 -19.09 -17.03 1.26
C PRO A 3 -17.89 -17.08 0.32
N GLN A 4 -17.87 -16.17 -0.66
CA GLN A 4 -16.73 -15.99 -1.55
C GLN A 4 -15.72 -15.07 -0.87
N ASN A 5 -14.54 -15.60 -0.53
CA ASN A 5 -13.47 -14.77 0.01
C ASN A 5 -12.89 -13.87 -1.10
N LEU A 6 -12.93 -12.55 -0.89
CA LEU A 6 -12.34 -11.58 -1.80
C LEU A 6 -10.96 -11.17 -1.27
N PHE A 7 -9.89 -11.52 -1.99
CA PHE A 7 -8.51 -11.10 -1.67
C PHE A 7 -8.24 -9.64 -2.08
N GLY A 8 -9.17 -8.74 -1.74
CA GLY A 8 -9.23 -7.38 -2.26
C GLY A 8 -8.09 -6.47 -1.80
N TRP A 9 -7.42 -6.82 -0.70
CA TRP A 9 -6.37 -6.01 -0.08
C TRP A 9 -5.07 -6.79 0.16
N GLY A 10 -4.89 -7.95 -0.50
CA GLY A 10 -3.58 -8.60 -0.55
C GLY A 10 -2.62 -7.84 -1.47
N SER A 11 -1.47 -8.42 -1.82
CA SER A 11 -0.46 -7.75 -2.65
C SER A 11 -1.01 -7.18 -3.96
N THR A 12 -1.91 -7.91 -4.63
CA THR A 12 -2.58 -7.45 -5.86
C THR A 12 -3.50 -6.26 -5.58
N GLY A 13 -4.27 -6.31 -4.50
CA GLY A 13 -5.17 -5.24 -4.07
C GLY A 13 -4.44 -3.93 -3.81
N HIS A 14 -3.39 -3.98 -2.99
CA HIS A 14 -2.52 -2.83 -2.72
C HIS A 14 -1.95 -2.23 -4.01
N ARG A 15 -1.46 -3.07 -4.93
CA ARG A 15 -0.90 -2.62 -6.22
C ARG A 15 -1.94 -1.93 -7.09
N ILE A 16 -3.16 -2.46 -7.16
CA ILE A 16 -4.27 -1.87 -7.91
C ILE A 16 -4.60 -0.49 -7.35
N VAL A 17 -4.75 -0.36 -6.02
CA VAL A 17 -5.04 0.92 -5.36
C VAL A 17 -3.92 1.93 -5.62
N GLY A 18 -2.65 1.52 -5.47
CA GLY A 18 -1.50 2.36 -5.78
C GLY A 18 -1.51 2.83 -7.24
N LYS A 19 -1.85 1.93 -8.18
CA LYS A 19 -1.92 2.27 -9.60
C LYS A 19 -3.05 3.25 -9.92
N VAL A 20 -4.23 3.05 -9.33
CA VAL A 20 -5.36 3.97 -9.47
C VAL A 20 -5.00 5.33 -8.87
N ALA A 21 -4.46 5.38 -7.66
CA ALA A 21 -4.07 6.65 -7.03
C ALA A 21 -3.08 7.45 -7.88
N GLU A 22 -2.13 6.78 -8.53
CA GLU A 22 -1.13 7.41 -9.42
C GLU A 22 -1.77 8.21 -10.58
N THR A 23 -2.92 7.78 -11.10
CA THR A 23 -3.61 8.48 -12.20
C THR A 23 -4.23 9.80 -11.76
N TYR A 24 -4.55 9.93 -10.46
CA TYR A 24 -5.17 11.12 -9.88
C TYR A 24 -4.17 12.09 -9.22
N LEU A 25 -2.88 11.78 -9.19
CA LEU A 25 -1.87 12.68 -8.63
C LEU A 25 -1.70 13.96 -9.45
N THR A 26 -1.59 15.09 -8.76
CA THR A 26 -1.17 16.36 -9.38
C THR A 26 0.28 16.28 -9.88
N LYS A 27 0.64 17.18 -10.80
CA LYS A 27 2.02 17.29 -11.32
C LYS A 27 3.05 17.52 -10.20
N ASN A 28 2.71 18.36 -9.22
CA ASN A 28 3.57 18.61 -8.07
C ASN A 28 3.76 17.32 -7.24
N ALA A 29 2.67 16.61 -6.91
CA ALA A 29 2.75 15.36 -6.16
C ALA A 29 3.63 14.31 -6.86
N LYS A 30 3.43 14.10 -8.17
CA LYS A 30 4.28 13.20 -8.98
C LYS A 30 5.77 13.57 -8.92
N THR A 31 6.07 14.87 -8.94
CA THR A 31 7.44 15.39 -8.86
C THR A 31 8.07 15.09 -7.50
N GLN A 32 7.35 15.33 -6.40
CA GLN A 32 7.88 15.08 -5.05
C GLN A 32 8.04 13.57 -4.79
N ILE A 33 7.08 12.75 -5.22
CA ILE A 33 7.18 11.29 -5.12
C ILE A 33 8.42 10.79 -5.88
N LYS A 34 8.65 11.27 -7.11
CA LYS A 34 9.85 10.93 -7.89
C LYS A 34 11.14 11.32 -7.18
N LYS A 35 11.17 12.43 -6.43
CA LYS A 35 12.36 12.82 -5.64
C LYS A 35 12.60 11.88 -4.45
N LEU A 36 11.54 11.42 -3.80
CA LEU A 36 11.64 10.50 -2.65
C LEU A 36 12.00 9.08 -3.08
N MET A 37 11.43 8.60 -4.19
CA MET A 37 11.47 7.19 -4.56
C MET A 37 12.30 6.90 -5.84
N GLY A 38 12.76 7.93 -6.56
CA GLY A 38 13.41 7.78 -7.87
C GLY A 38 12.44 7.54 -9.04
N HIS A 39 11.20 7.13 -8.76
CA HIS A 39 10.13 6.94 -9.75
C HIS A 39 8.77 7.36 -9.18
N HIS A 40 7.74 7.42 -10.02
CA HIS A 40 6.37 7.78 -9.62
C HIS A 40 5.40 6.59 -9.59
N ASP A 41 5.87 5.38 -9.89
CA ASP A 41 5.06 4.15 -9.84
C ASP A 41 4.75 3.77 -8.39
N LEU A 42 3.57 4.16 -7.91
CA LEU A 42 3.10 3.88 -6.56
C LEU A 42 2.72 2.41 -6.35
N SER A 43 2.41 1.68 -7.43
CA SER A 43 2.05 0.25 -7.31
C SER A 43 3.23 -0.58 -6.81
N ARG A 44 4.47 -0.16 -7.07
CA ARG A 44 5.66 -0.86 -6.58
C ARG A 44 5.86 -0.72 -5.07
N MET A 45 5.47 0.42 -4.50
CA MET A 45 5.66 0.71 -3.08
C MET A 45 4.47 0.31 -2.21
N SER A 46 3.31 0.04 -2.83
CA SER A 46 2.07 -0.16 -2.09
C SER A 46 2.06 -1.38 -1.17
N ILE A 47 3.02 -2.30 -1.31
CA ILE A 47 3.16 -3.50 -0.46
C ILE A 47 4.27 -3.39 0.59
N TRP A 48 5.09 -2.34 0.55
CA TRP A 48 6.27 -2.23 1.41
C TRP A 48 5.93 -2.30 2.91
N ALA A 49 4.80 -1.72 3.32
CA ALA A 49 4.33 -1.77 4.70
C ALA A 49 3.99 -3.21 5.15
N ASP A 50 3.40 -4.02 4.27
CA ASP A 50 3.13 -5.44 4.53
C ASP A 50 4.43 -6.27 4.57
N GLU A 51 5.44 -5.89 3.79
CA GLU A 51 6.75 -6.55 3.80
C GLU A 51 7.51 -6.24 5.09
N ILE A 52 7.65 -4.95 5.44
CA ILE A 52 8.49 -4.52 6.57
C ILE A 52 7.93 -4.93 7.92
N LYS A 53 6.59 -5.00 8.10
CA LYS A 53 6.01 -5.47 9.38
C LYS A 53 6.36 -6.93 9.71
N SER A 54 6.80 -7.69 8.70
CA SER A 54 7.28 -9.07 8.87
C SER A 54 8.71 -9.14 9.42
N ASP A 55 9.45 -8.02 9.40
CA ASP A 55 10.75 -7.90 10.05
C ASP A 55 10.56 -7.85 11.58
N PRO A 56 11.26 -8.70 12.36
CA PRO A 56 11.19 -8.69 13.82
C PRO A 56 11.48 -7.32 14.46
N GLN A 57 12.33 -6.49 13.86
CA GLN A 57 12.65 -5.13 14.34
C GLN A 57 11.47 -4.17 14.13
N TRP A 58 10.58 -4.46 13.19
CA TRP A 58 9.41 -3.66 12.83
C TRP A 58 8.08 -4.29 13.22
N LYS A 59 8.09 -5.34 14.05
CA LYS A 59 6.87 -6.07 14.47
C LYS A 59 5.75 -5.16 14.99
N HIS A 60 6.11 -4.06 15.64
CA HIS A 60 5.17 -3.05 16.15
C HIS A 60 4.33 -2.37 15.05
N ALA A 61 4.81 -2.34 13.81
CA ALA A 61 4.07 -1.77 12.68
C ALA A 61 2.86 -2.62 12.26
N SER A 62 2.75 -3.87 12.74
CA SER A 62 1.59 -4.73 12.48
C SER A 62 0.29 -4.04 12.89
N ASP A 63 0.29 -3.37 14.04
CA ASP A 63 -0.90 -2.72 14.61
C ASP A 63 -1.38 -1.51 13.80
N TRP A 64 -0.58 -1.01 12.86
CA TRP A 64 -0.98 0.10 11.98
C TRP A 64 -1.91 -0.32 10.85
N HIS A 65 -2.11 -1.63 10.63
CA HIS A 65 -2.89 -2.17 9.51
C HIS A 65 -4.38 -2.32 9.82
N TRP A 66 -4.82 -2.08 11.05
CA TRP A 66 -6.22 -2.21 11.45
C TRP A 66 -6.58 -1.23 12.55
N CYS A 67 -7.87 -1.03 12.76
CA CYS A 67 -8.41 -0.30 13.89
C CYS A 67 -9.55 -1.11 14.49
N THR A 68 -9.53 -1.30 15.81
CA THR A 68 -10.63 -1.92 16.55
C THR A 68 -11.65 -0.85 16.89
N ILE A 69 -12.90 -1.04 16.45
CA ILE A 69 -14.01 -0.15 16.75
C ILE A 69 -14.86 -0.77 17.87
N PRO A 70 -15.22 -0.03 18.93
CA PRO A 70 -16.07 -0.52 20.03
C PRO A 70 -17.48 -0.91 19.60
#